data_AF-A0AAD3NP51-F1
#
_entry.id   AF-A0AAD3NP51-F1
#
_cell.length_a   1.000
_cell.length_b   1.000
_cell.length_c   1.000
_cell.angle_alpha   90.00
_cell.angle_beta   90.00
_cell.angle_gamma   90.00
#
_symmetry.space_group_name_H-M   'P 1'
#
loop_
_entity.id
_entity.type
_entity.pdbx_description
1 polymer ?
#
loop_
_entity_poly.entity_id
_entity_poly.type
_entity_poly.pdbx_seq_one_letter_code
_entity_poly.pdbx_strand_id
1 'polypeptide(L)'
;MEITALQFEEMIDRLEKGSGQQLVSLQEAKLLLKEDDELIKEVFDYWSRKRKTCKGGSLIPNVKQEKRDGSSTSDPYVAFRRRTEKMQTRKNRKNDEASYEKMLKLRRDLSRAVTILEMIKRREKSKRELLHLTLEIVEKRNAMPDFGSEVMAEALAQRALVKPVYTIPIIPLSSSNQYRHQDHLDMKDYKK
;
A
#
# COMPACT_ATOMS: atom_id res chain seq x y z
N MET A 1 -14.95 -18.22 20.54
CA MET A 1 -14.02 -17.50 19.64
C MET A 1 -13.45 -16.33 20.42
N GLU A 2 -12.13 -16.19 20.47
CA GLU A 2 -11.51 -14.97 20.99
C GLU A 2 -11.23 -14.04 19.81
N ILE A 3 -11.92 -12.89 19.76
CA ILE A 3 -11.67 -11.82 18.80
C ILE A 3 -10.78 -10.76 19.45
N THR A 4 -9.72 -10.34 18.76
CA THR A 4 -8.87 -9.25 19.26
C THR A 4 -9.59 -7.90 19.09
N ALA A 5 -9.27 -6.92 19.94
CA ALA A 5 -9.85 -5.58 19.81
C ALA A 5 -9.62 -4.97 18.42
N LEU A 6 -8.42 -5.12 17.85
CA LEU A 6 -8.08 -4.62 16.52
C LEU A 6 -8.91 -5.28 15.42
N GLN A 7 -9.07 -6.61 15.48
CA GLN A 7 -9.88 -7.34 14.50
C GLN A 7 -11.35 -6.88 14.55
N PHE A 8 -11.89 -6.70 15.75
CA PHE A 8 -13.24 -6.16 15.92
C PHE A 8 -13.38 -4.75 15.35
N GLU A 9 -12.44 -3.86 15.64
CA GLU A 9 -12.41 -2.49 15.10
C GLU A 9 -12.36 -2.47 13.58
N GLU A 10 -11.53 -3.32 12.96
CA GLU A 10 -11.45 -3.46 11.51
C GLU A 10 -12.77 -3.95 10.90
N MET A 11 -13.44 -4.91 11.54
CA MET A 11 -14.74 -5.40 11.08
C MET A 11 -15.79 -4.29 11.12
N ILE A 12 -15.86 -3.52 12.21
CA ILE A 12 -16.77 -2.38 12.34
C ILE A 12 -16.44 -1.30 11.30
N ASP A 13 -15.17 -0.96 11.09
CA ASP A 13 -14.75 0.04 10.10
C ASP A 13 -15.16 -0.35 8.66
N ARG A 14 -15.02 -1.63 8.30
CA ARG A 14 -15.47 -2.13 7.00
C ARG A 14 -16.98 -2.06 6.82
N LEU A 15 -17.75 -2.41 7.85
CA LEU A 15 -19.22 -2.27 7.83
C LEU A 15 -19.65 -0.81 7.73
N GLU A 16 -19.01 0.08 8.49
CA GLU A 16 -19.27 1.53 8.45
C GLU A 16 -19.02 2.12 7.07
N LYS A 17 -17.86 1.84 6.46
CA LYS A 17 -17.49 2.32 5.13
C LYS A 17 -18.38 1.73 4.03
N GLY A 18 -18.84 0.49 4.21
CA GLY A 18 -19.80 -0.15 3.31
C GLY A 18 -21.22 0.45 3.38
N SER A 19 -21.59 1.09 4.49
CA SER A 19 -22.97 1.52 4.77
C SER A 19 -23.41 2.84 4.13
N GLY A 20 -22.57 3.49 3.31
CA GLY A 20 -22.87 4.71 2.53
C GLY A 20 -24.12 5.50 2.98
N GLN A 21 -25.18 5.47 2.15
CA GLN A 21 -26.51 6.02 2.49
C GLN A 21 -27.49 4.94 2.99
N GLN A 22 -27.25 3.67 2.71
CA GLN A 22 -28.11 2.54 3.05
C GLN A 22 -27.36 1.55 3.94
N LEU A 23 -28.04 1.03 4.96
CA LEU A 23 -27.47 0.03 5.86
C LEU A 23 -27.03 -1.22 5.09
N VAL A 24 -25.81 -1.67 5.38
CA VAL A 24 -25.27 -2.96 4.92
C VAL A 24 -26.20 -4.08 5.37
N SER A 25 -26.55 -4.98 4.44
CA SER A 25 -27.24 -6.24 4.71
C SER A 25 -26.28 -7.32 5.18
N LEU A 26 -26.79 -8.38 5.81
CA LEU A 26 -25.94 -9.49 6.25
C LEU A 26 -25.17 -10.14 5.08
N GLN A 27 -25.78 -10.20 3.89
CA GLN A 27 -25.12 -10.74 2.70
C GLN A 27 -23.94 -9.87 2.24
N GLU A 28 -24.10 -8.54 2.29
CA GLU A 28 -23.01 -7.60 1.99
C GLU A 28 -21.93 -7.63 3.07
N ALA A 29 -22.31 -7.80 4.34
CA ALA A 29 -21.35 -7.97 5.44
C ALA A 29 -20.45 -9.19 5.21
N LYS A 30 -21.00 -10.31 4.74
CA LYS A 30 -20.23 -11.50 4.35
C LYS A 30 -19.25 -11.28 3.20
N LEU A 31 -19.54 -10.33 2.30
CA LEU A 31 -18.63 -9.97 1.20
C LEU A 31 -17.52 -9.00 1.64
N LEU A 32 -17.81 -8.16 2.64
CA LEU A 32 -16.88 -7.15 3.17
C LEU A 32 -15.91 -7.74 4.20
N LEU A 33 -16.37 -8.72 4.97
CA LEU A 33 -15.62 -9.35 6.05
C LEU A 33 -15.05 -10.68 5.58
N LYS A 34 -13.79 -10.96 5.93
CA LYS A 34 -13.06 -12.17 5.52
C LYS A 34 -12.90 -13.11 6.71
N GLU A 35 -14.00 -13.40 7.39
CA GLU A 35 -14.07 -14.13 8.66
C GLU A 35 -15.15 -15.23 8.58
N ASP A 36 -15.24 -16.06 9.62
CA ASP A 36 -16.27 -17.10 9.69
C ASP A 36 -17.68 -16.52 9.80
N ASP A 37 -18.64 -17.21 9.16
CA ASP A 37 -20.04 -16.78 9.05
C ASP A 37 -20.71 -16.54 10.42
N GLU A 38 -20.36 -17.32 11.43
CA GLU A 38 -20.88 -17.18 12.80
C GLU A 38 -20.38 -15.88 13.45
N LEU A 39 -19.09 -15.60 13.33
CA LEU A 39 -18.50 -14.37 13.85
C LEU A 39 -19.03 -13.13 13.13
N ILE A 40 -19.16 -13.21 11.80
CA ILE A 40 -19.72 -12.13 10.98
C ILE A 40 -21.14 -11.81 11.44
N LYS A 41 -21.96 -12.82 11.70
CA LYS A 41 -23.34 -12.63 12.14
C LYS A 41 -23.42 -11.92 13.49
N GLU A 42 -22.64 -12.36 14.48
CA GLU A 42 -22.62 -11.74 15.81
C GLU A 42 -22.17 -10.27 15.76
N VAL A 43 -21.08 -9.98 15.03
CA VAL A 43 -20.58 -8.61 14.86
C VAL A 43 -21.57 -7.75 14.07
N PHE A 44 -22.18 -8.30 13.03
CA PHE A 44 -23.19 -7.61 12.23
C PHE A 44 -24.43 -7.26 13.05
N ASP A 45 -24.93 -8.18 13.87
CA ASP A 45 -26.11 -7.96 14.70
C ASP A 45 -25.85 -6.89 15.76
N TYR A 46 -24.65 -6.89 16.38
CA TYR A 46 -24.21 -5.81 17.26
C TYR A 46 -24.15 -4.46 16.52
N TRP A 47 -23.45 -4.41 15.39
CA TRP A 47 -23.26 -3.21 14.60
C TRP A 47 -24.59 -2.62 14.11
N SER A 48 -25.46 -3.46 13.54
CA SER A 48 -26.76 -3.08 13.00
C SER A 48 -27.67 -2.51 14.08
N ARG A 49 -27.68 -3.14 15.27
CA ARG A 49 -28.42 -2.62 16.44
C ARG A 49 -27.93 -1.25 16.86
N LYS A 50 -26.61 -1.10 17.02
CA LYS A 50 -25.98 0.18 17.39
C LYS A 50 -26.30 1.25 16.35
N ARG A 51 -26.23 0.91 15.06
CA ARG A 51 -26.49 1.86 13.99
C ARG A 51 -27.96 2.29 13.90
N LYS A 52 -28.91 1.39 14.10
CA LYS A 52 -30.34 1.74 14.19
C LYS A 52 -30.65 2.72 15.33
N THR A 53 -29.89 2.69 16.42
CA THR A 53 -30.04 3.64 17.54
C THR A 53 -29.42 5.02 17.28
N CYS A 54 -28.52 5.13 16.29
CA CYS A 54 -27.84 6.38 15.96
C CYS A 54 -28.69 7.27 15.03
N LYS A 55 -29.15 8.41 15.56
CA LYS A 55 -29.94 9.41 14.80
C LYS A 55 -29.16 10.06 13.64
N GLY A 56 -27.83 10.11 13.73
CA GLY A 56 -26.96 10.86 12.81
C GLY A 56 -26.56 10.12 11.53
N GLY A 57 -27.09 8.91 11.30
CA GLY A 57 -26.75 8.13 10.11
C GLY A 57 -25.28 7.72 10.01
N SER A 58 -24.48 7.88 11.08
CA SER A 58 -23.10 7.41 11.32
C SER A 58 -22.90 7.00 12.79
N LEU A 59 -22.11 5.96 13.06
CA LEU A 59 -21.68 5.59 14.41
C LEU A 59 -20.61 6.58 14.90
N ILE A 60 -19.76 7.05 13.98
CA ILE A 60 -18.70 8.00 14.26
C ILE A 60 -19.24 9.41 13.94
N PRO A 61 -19.21 10.35 14.89
CA PRO A 61 -19.57 11.74 14.60
C PRO A 61 -18.71 12.30 13.46
N ASN A 62 -19.37 12.84 12.45
CA ASN A 62 -18.71 13.45 11.30
C ASN A 62 -18.96 14.96 11.31
N VAL A 63 -17.98 15.71 10.80
CA VAL A 63 -18.16 17.14 10.59
C VAL A 63 -19.18 17.37 9.48
N LYS A 64 -20.17 18.22 9.73
CA LYS A 64 -21.20 18.54 8.74
C LYS A 64 -20.57 19.36 7.61
N GLN A 65 -20.60 18.79 6.41
CA GLN A 65 -20.12 19.46 5.20
C GLN A 65 -21.28 20.16 4.47
N GLU A 66 -20.95 21.10 3.59
CA GLU A 66 -21.96 21.80 2.81
C GLU A 66 -22.68 20.87 1.82
N LYS A 67 -23.99 21.05 1.69
CA LYS A 67 -24.76 20.39 0.64
C LYS A 67 -24.59 21.14 -0.68
N ARG A 68 -24.55 20.40 -1.79
CA ARG A 68 -24.43 20.98 -3.15
C ARG A 68 -25.64 21.84 -3.55
N ASP A 69 -26.77 21.68 -2.87
CA ASP A 69 -28.01 22.41 -3.11
C ASP A 69 -28.01 23.83 -2.51
N GLY A 70 -26.96 24.24 -1.78
CA GLY A 70 -26.84 25.56 -1.19
C GLY A 70 -27.70 25.81 0.06
N SER A 71 -28.52 24.83 0.45
CA SER A 71 -29.45 24.90 1.60
C SER A 71 -28.74 25.02 2.95
N SER A 72 -27.45 24.69 3.00
CA SER A 72 -26.66 24.62 4.23
C SER A 72 -25.88 25.91 4.51
N THR A 73 -26.24 27.05 3.90
CA THR A 73 -25.46 28.31 3.96
C THR A 73 -25.56 29.01 5.32
N SER A 74 -26.71 28.96 5.98
CA SER A 74 -26.95 29.59 7.28
C SER A 74 -26.72 28.66 8.48
N ASP A 75 -26.41 27.38 8.23
CA ASP A 75 -26.24 26.39 9.29
C ASP A 75 -24.87 26.55 9.98
N PRO A 76 -24.83 26.86 11.30
CA PRO A 76 -23.59 27.12 12.03
C PRO A 76 -22.72 25.87 12.23
N TYR A 77 -23.27 24.66 12.08
CA TYR A 77 -22.51 23.42 12.20
C TYR A 77 -21.77 23.03 10.92
N VAL A 78 -21.98 23.75 9.81
CA VAL A 78 -21.34 23.46 8.53
C VAL A 78 -19.93 24.06 8.48
N ALA A 79 -18.93 23.18 8.41
CA ALA A 79 -17.52 23.57 8.32
C ALA A 79 -16.86 23.08 7.03
N PHE A 80 -15.64 23.57 6.76
CA PHE A 80 -14.82 23.20 5.59
C PHE A 80 -15.51 23.38 4.22
N ARG A 81 -16.24 24.48 4.07
CA ARG A 81 -16.93 24.84 2.81
C ARG A 81 -15.95 24.86 1.64
N ARG A 82 -16.33 24.25 0.53
CA ARG A 82 -15.50 24.20 -0.69
C ARG A 82 -15.68 25.52 -1.41
N ARG A 83 -14.88 26.51 -1.04
CA ARG A 83 -14.65 27.68 -1.89
C ARG A 83 -13.71 27.22 -3.00
N THR A 84 -14.23 26.54 -4.01
CA THR A 84 -13.45 26.36 -5.23
C THR A 84 -13.24 27.74 -5.82
N GLU A 85 -12.02 28.27 -5.72
CA GLU A 85 -11.52 29.11 -6.78
C GLU A 85 -11.79 28.33 -8.06
N LYS A 86 -12.71 28.81 -8.90
CA LYS A 86 -13.12 28.08 -10.10
C LYS A 86 -11.84 27.67 -10.81
N MET A 87 -11.68 26.39 -11.12
CA MET A 87 -10.54 25.92 -11.90
C MET A 87 -10.46 26.81 -13.13
N GLN A 88 -9.45 27.67 -13.19
CA GLN A 88 -9.32 28.61 -14.30
C GLN A 88 -8.83 27.81 -15.50
N THR A 89 -9.79 27.36 -16.30
CA THR A 89 -9.49 26.71 -17.57
C THR A 89 -8.98 27.77 -18.54
N ARG A 90 -7.82 27.55 -19.15
CA ARG A 90 -7.30 28.45 -20.20
C ARG A 90 -8.33 28.56 -21.33
N LYS A 91 -8.69 29.79 -21.72
CA LYS A 91 -9.69 30.09 -22.77
C LYS A 91 -9.29 29.56 -24.17
N ASN A 92 -7.99 29.32 -24.39
CA ASN A 92 -7.46 28.70 -25.60
C ASN A 92 -7.12 27.22 -25.34
N ARG A 93 -7.87 26.32 -25.98
CA ARG A 93 -7.67 24.86 -25.94
C ARG A 93 -6.46 24.49 -26.79
N LYS A 94 -5.24 24.68 -26.26
CA LYS A 94 -4.04 24.07 -26.84
C LYS A 94 -3.93 22.64 -26.31
N ASN A 95 -3.97 21.66 -27.22
CA ASN A 95 -3.55 20.30 -26.92
C ASN A 95 -2.03 20.32 -26.76
N ASP A 96 -1.56 20.54 -25.55
CA ASP A 96 -0.13 20.71 -25.27
C ASP A 96 0.53 19.32 -25.21
N GLU A 97 0.91 18.81 -26.39
CA GLU A 97 1.63 17.55 -26.59
C GLU A 97 2.81 17.42 -25.60
N ALA A 98 3.51 18.51 -25.34
CA ALA A 98 4.60 18.59 -24.36
C ALA A 98 4.16 18.25 -22.92
N SER A 99 2.95 18.63 -22.50
CA SER A 99 2.41 18.26 -21.19
C SER A 99 2.07 16.77 -21.11
N TYR A 100 1.59 16.18 -22.21
CA TYR A 100 1.33 14.75 -22.31
C TYR A 100 2.63 13.93 -22.28
N GLU A 101 3.67 14.37 -23.00
CA GLU A 101 5.01 13.77 -22.95
C GLU A 101 5.60 13.79 -21.53
N LYS A 102 5.46 14.91 -20.81
CA LYS A 102 5.87 15.02 -19.40
C LYS A 102 5.14 14.01 -18.51
N MET A 103 3.84 13.80 -18.73
CA MET A 103 3.07 12.81 -17.99
C MET A 103 3.53 11.37 -18.29
N LEU A 104 3.84 11.07 -19.56
CA LEU A 104 4.42 9.78 -19.93
C LEU A 104 5.79 9.55 -19.29
N LYS A 105 6.64 10.57 -19.27
CA LYS A 105 7.94 10.53 -18.57
C LYS A 105 7.75 10.29 -17.07
N LEU A 106 6.88 11.06 -16.42
CA LEU A 106 6.55 10.90 -15.00
C LEU A 106 6.06 9.47 -14.68
N ARG A 107 5.18 8.92 -15.51
CA ARG A 107 4.72 7.53 -15.35
C ARG A 107 5.88 6.54 -15.42
N ARG A 108 6.81 6.69 -16.37
CA ARG A 108 7.99 5.83 -16.50
C ARG A 108 8.91 5.96 -15.29
N ASP A 109 9.16 7.18 -14.84
CA ASP A 109 10.02 7.47 -13.69
C ASP A 109 9.43 6.87 -12.39
N LEU A 110 8.12 6.99 -12.18
CA LEU A 110 7.42 6.36 -11.06
C LEU A 110 7.47 4.83 -11.14
N SER A 111 7.26 4.24 -12.31
CA SER A 111 7.41 2.78 -12.50
C SER A 111 8.84 2.32 -12.18
N ARG A 112 9.85 3.08 -12.60
CA ARG A 112 11.26 2.78 -12.27
C ARG A 112 11.53 2.89 -10.78
N ALA A 113 10.99 3.92 -10.11
CA ALA A 113 11.08 4.07 -8.66
C ALA A 113 10.46 2.87 -7.92
N VAL A 114 9.29 2.40 -8.35
CA VAL A 114 8.64 1.20 -7.79
C VAL A 114 9.53 -0.05 -7.93
N THR A 115 10.17 -0.24 -9.09
CA THR A 115 11.10 -1.37 -9.29
C THR A 115 12.29 -1.29 -8.32
N ILE A 116 12.87 -0.11 -8.13
CA ILE A 116 13.99 0.08 -7.18
C ILE A 116 13.53 -0.20 -5.75
N LEU A 117 12.34 0.29 -5.36
CA LEU A 117 11.76 0.02 -4.05
C LEU A 117 11.52 -1.48 -3.82
N GLU A 118 11.05 -2.21 -4.83
CA GLU A 118 10.87 -3.66 -4.75
C GLU A 118 12.22 -4.39 -4.60
N MET A 119 13.28 -3.94 -5.30
CA MET A 119 14.64 -4.48 -5.10
C MET A 119 15.15 -4.22 -3.68
N ILE A 120 14.93 -3.02 -3.13
CA ILE A 120 15.31 -2.68 -1.75
C ILE A 120 14.53 -3.54 -0.76
N LYS A 121 13.21 -3.68 -0.93
CA LYS A 121 12.36 -4.55 -0.09
C LYS A 121 12.88 -5.99 -0.06
N ARG A 122 13.24 -6.56 -1.23
CA ARG A 122 13.84 -7.90 -1.31
C ARG A 122 15.19 -7.97 -0.59
N ARG A 123 16.06 -6.97 -0.80
CA ARG A 123 17.36 -6.88 -0.12
C ARG A 123 17.22 -6.85 1.39
N GLU A 124 16.33 -6.01 1.93
CA GLU A 124 16.14 -5.90 3.37
C GLU A 124 15.46 -7.16 3.96
N LYS A 125 14.56 -7.81 3.21
CA LYS A 125 14.03 -9.13 3.58
C LYS A 125 15.13 -10.18 3.71
N SER A 126 16.01 -10.32 2.72
CA SER A 126 17.12 -11.29 2.77
C SER A 126 18.13 -10.99 3.88
N LYS A 127 18.42 -9.72 4.17
CA LYS A 127 19.25 -9.35 5.33
C LYS A 127 18.60 -9.75 6.65
N ARG A 128 17.29 -9.55 6.80
CA ARG A 128 16.54 -9.97 7.99
C ARG A 128 16.57 -11.49 8.15
N GLU A 129 16.39 -12.24 7.07
CA GLU A 129 16.47 -13.71 7.07
C GLU A 129 17.88 -14.20 7.46
N LEU A 130 18.94 -13.57 6.92
CA LEU A 130 20.32 -13.88 7.30
C LEU A 130 20.59 -13.63 8.79
N LEU A 131 20.08 -12.51 9.33
CA LEU A 131 20.24 -12.18 10.74
C LEU A 131 19.51 -13.18 11.64
N HIS A 132 18.28 -13.56 11.30
CA HIS A 132 17.53 -14.60 12.01
C HIS A 132 18.27 -15.94 12.02
N LEU A 133 18.80 -16.38 10.86
CA LEU A 133 19.59 -17.60 10.77
C LEU A 133 20.88 -17.51 11.60
N THR A 134 21.53 -16.33 11.61
CA THR A 134 22.74 -16.12 12.41
C THR A 134 22.44 -16.25 13.91
N LEU A 135 21.33 -15.68 14.38
CA LEU A 135 20.88 -15.81 15.76
C LEU A 135 20.58 -17.27 16.10
N GLU A 136 19.83 -17.97 15.24
CA GLU A 136 19.51 -19.39 15.43
C GLU A 136 20.78 -20.24 15.52
N ILE A 137 21.78 -20.02 14.65
CA ILE A 137 23.07 -20.72 14.72
C ILE A 137 23.75 -20.48 16.07
N VAL A 138 23.78 -19.23 16.55
CA VAL A 138 24.39 -18.90 17.85
C VAL A 138 23.66 -19.60 19.00
N GLU A 139 22.33 -19.57 19.00
CA GLU A 139 21.50 -20.24 20.01
C GLU A 139 21.73 -21.75 20.03
N LYS A 140 21.77 -22.39 18.85
CA LYS A 140 22.04 -23.84 18.74
C LYS A 140 23.44 -24.20 19.20
N ARG A 141 24.46 -23.42 18.84
CA ARG A 141 25.84 -23.65 19.28
C ARG A 141 25.98 -23.50 20.79
N ASN A 142 25.34 -22.49 21.38
CA ASN A 142 25.33 -22.30 22.82
C ASN A 142 24.60 -23.45 23.55
N ALA A 143 23.51 -23.98 22.99
CA ALA A 143 22.77 -25.11 23.54
C ALA A 143 23.51 -26.46 23.43
N MET A 144 24.39 -26.63 22.43
CA MET A 144 25.19 -27.86 22.18
C MET A 144 26.64 -27.77 22.71
N PRO A 145 26.88 -26.93 23.73
CA PRO A 145 28.19 -26.37 24.09
C PRO A 145 29.31 -26.33 23.01
N ASP A 146 28.99 -25.95 21.76
CA ASP A 146 29.94 -25.91 20.65
C ASP A 146 30.80 -24.63 20.67
N PHE A 147 31.51 -24.42 21.77
CA PHE A 147 32.39 -23.26 21.97
C PHE A 147 33.64 -23.34 21.09
N GLY A 148 34.13 -24.56 20.81
CA GLY A 148 35.25 -24.83 19.91
C GLY A 148 34.94 -24.67 18.42
N SER A 149 33.66 -24.54 18.05
CA SER A 149 33.20 -24.48 16.64
C SER A 149 33.44 -25.77 15.83
N GLU A 150 33.63 -26.90 16.49
CA GLU A 150 33.88 -28.19 15.84
C GLU A 150 32.65 -28.65 15.06
N VAL A 151 31.47 -28.53 15.67
CA VAL A 151 30.18 -28.89 15.04
C VAL A 151 29.89 -27.93 13.89
N MET A 152 30.16 -26.63 14.05
CA MET A 152 30.04 -25.65 12.98
C MET A 152 30.98 -25.95 11.80
N ALA A 153 32.22 -26.34 12.07
CA ALA A 153 33.21 -26.68 11.05
C ALA A 153 32.78 -27.91 10.24
N GLU A 154 32.27 -28.95 10.91
CA GLU A 154 31.72 -30.14 10.25
C GLU A 154 30.52 -29.78 9.35
N ALA A 155 29.57 -28.97 9.86
CA ALA A 155 28.42 -28.53 9.09
C ALA A 155 28.81 -27.71 7.83
N LEU A 156 29.83 -26.86 7.94
CA LEU A 156 30.38 -26.12 6.81
C LEU A 156 31.06 -27.04 5.79
N ALA A 157 31.80 -28.06 6.25
CA ALA A 157 32.42 -29.06 5.39
C ALA A 157 31.36 -29.87 4.63
N GLN A 158 30.31 -30.33 5.31
CA GLN A 158 29.18 -31.02 4.70
C GLN A 158 28.47 -30.14 3.67
N ARG A 159 28.24 -28.85 3.97
CA ARG A 159 27.67 -27.89 3.02
C ARG A 159 28.53 -27.72 1.78
N ALA A 160 29.85 -27.70 1.91
CA ALA A 160 30.77 -27.53 0.77
C ALA A 160 30.72 -28.74 -0.20
N LEU A 161 30.37 -29.94 0.31
CA LEU A 161 30.17 -31.15 -0.51
C LEU A 161 28.85 -31.11 -1.29
N VAL A 162 27.86 -30.35 -0.81
CA VAL A 162 26.61 -30.13 -1.52
C VAL A 162 26.85 -29.10 -2.62
N LYS A 163 26.87 -29.56 -3.88
CA LYS A 163 26.93 -28.66 -5.04
C LYS A 163 25.78 -27.65 -4.97
N PRO A 164 26.02 -26.35 -5.17
CA PRO A 164 24.96 -25.37 -5.15
C PRO A 164 23.93 -25.70 -6.24
N VAL A 165 22.69 -25.98 -5.83
CA VAL A 165 21.55 -26.28 -6.74
C VAL A 165 21.04 -25.02 -7.46
N TYR A 166 21.55 -23.84 -7.13
CA TYR A 166 21.08 -22.58 -7.68
C TYR A 166 22.11 -21.97 -8.63
N THR A 167 22.01 -22.32 -9.91
CA THR A 167 22.33 -21.36 -10.96
C THR A 167 21.29 -20.24 -10.86
N ILE A 168 21.66 -19.13 -10.24
CA ILE A 168 20.93 -17.88 -10.49
C ILE A 168 21.01 -17.69 -12.00
N PRO A 169 19.90 -17.69 -12.76
CA PRO A 169 19.98 -17.24 -14.14
C PRO A 169 20.49 -15.81 -14.02
N ILE A 170 21.69 -15.55 -14.54
CA ILE A 170 22.07 -14.20 -14.89
C ILE A 170 21.07 -13.83 -15.96
N ILE A 171 19.91 -13.31 -15.54
CA ILE A 171 19.01 -12.61 -16.42
C ILE A 171 19.91 -11.48 -16.93
N PRO A 172 20.24 -11.45 -18.22
CA PRO A 172 20.95 -10.31 -18.75
C PRO A 172 20.12 -9.11 -18.32
N LEU A 173 20.73 -8.08 -17.73
CA LEU A 173 20.08 -6.78 -17.75
C LEU A 173 19.83 -6.53 -19.23
N SER A 174 18.61 -6.79 -19.68
CA SER A 174 18.16 -6.41 -21.00
C SER A 174 18.42 -4.93 -21.01
N SER A 175 19.43 -4.59 -21.80
CA SER A 175 19.95 -3.26 -21.99
C SER A 175 18.78 -2.45 -22.52
N SER A 176 18.01 -1.89 -21.58
CA SER A 176 17.07 -0.81 -21.79
C SER A 176 17.85 0.49 -22.04
N ASN A 177 18.98 0.37 -22.75
CA ASN A 177 19.81 1.43 -23.29
C ASN A 177 19.37 1.83 -24.70
N GLN A 178 18.25 1.28 -25.20
CA GLN A 178 17.51 1.98 -26.23
C GLN A 178 16.88 3.21 -25.57
N TYR A 179 17.23 4.39 -26.06
CA TYR A 179 17.00 5.71 -25.48
C TYR A 179 18.11 6.25 -24.56
N ARG A 180 19.36 6.24 -25.06
CA ARG A 180 20.16 7.47 -24.97
C ARG A 180 19.30 8.60 -25.56
N HIS A 181 18.71 9.43 -24.70
CA HIS A 181 18.31 10.76 -25.13
C HIS A 181 19.59 11.49 -25.54
N GLN A 182 19.79 11.66 -26.85
CA GLN A 182 20.65 12.71 -27.35
C GLN A 182 19.96 14.00 -26.90
N ASP A 183 20.55 14.71 -25.93
CA ASP A 183 20.14 16.09 -25.66
C ASP A 183 20.38 16.87 -26.95
N HIS A 184 19.31 17.11 -27.72
CA HIS A 184 19.34 18.02 -28.84
C HIS A 184 19.43 19.42 -28.22
N LEU A 185 20.65 19.84 -27.89
CA LEU A 185 20.98 21.24 -27.68
C LEU A 185 20.81 21.91 -29.04
N ASP A 186 19.62 22.42 -29.32
CA ASP A 186 19.41 23.36 -30.43
C ASP A 186 20.23 24.62 -30.12
N MET A 187 21.49 24.62 -30.55
CA MET A 187 22.26 25.82 -30.82
C MET A 187 21.58 26.53 -31.99
N LYS A 188 20.62 27.39 -31.67
CA LYS A 188 20.12 28.37 -32.63
C LYS A 188 21.24 29.37 -32.89
N ASP A 189 21.86 29.23 -34.06
CA ASP A 189 22.66 30.28 -34.69
C ASP A 189 21.82 31.56 -34.76
N TYR A 190 22.19 32.56 -33.96
CA TYR A 190 21.80 33.94 -34.20
C TYR A 190 22.64 34.43 -35.40
N LYS A 191 22.04 34.44 -36.59
CA LYS A 191 22.54 35.28 -37.69
C LYS A 191 21.99 36.70 -37.52
N LYS A 192 22.91 37.65 -37.68
CA LYS A 192 22.76 39.11 -37.62
C LYS A 192 21.58 39.64 -38.46
#